data_AF-A0A519L4A7-F1
#
_entry.id   AF-A0A519L4A7-F1
#
_cell.length_a   1.000
_cell.length_b   1.000
_cell.length_c   1.000
_cell.angle_alpha   90.00
_cell.angle_beta   90.00
_cell.angle_gamma   90.00
#
_symmetry.space_group_name_H-M   'P 1'
#
loop_
_entity.id
_entity.type
_entity.pdbx_description
1 polymer ?
#
loop_
_entity_poly.entity_id
_entity_poly.type
_entity_poly.pdbx_seq_one_letter_code
_entity_poly.pdbx_strand_id
1 'polypeptide(L)' 'LAAVSYQIILTKADKLKKGEAEKVQAETLTAIAKRPAAFPAVIVTSAEKGDGMPELRAEIMRTTDVDL' A
#
# COMPACT_ATOMS: atom_id res chain seq x y z
N LEU A 1 -9.15 -22.52 -8.99
CA LEU A 1 -9.12 -21.04 -9.09
C LEU A 1 -7.65 -20.63 -9.03
N ALA A 2 -7.17 -19.86 -10.01
CA ALA A 2 -5.82 -19.30 -9.96
C ALA A 2 -5.78 -18.12 -8.97
N ALA A 3 -4.76 -18.06 -8.13
CA ALA A 3 -4.56 -16.92 -7.23
C ALA A 3 -4.03 -15.73 -8.03
N VAL A 4 -4.66 -14.56 -7.85
CA VAL A 4 -4.23 -13.30 -8.48
C VAL A 4 -3.46 -12.48 -7.46
N SER A 5 -2.27 -12.03 -7.82
CA SER A 5 -1.46 -11.16 -6.98
C SER A 5 -2.13 -9.80 -6.80
N TYR A 6 -2.14 -9.27 -5.57
CA TYR A 6 -2.68 -7.94 -5.28
C TYR A 6 -1.81 -7.20 -4.27
N GLN A 7 -1.79 -5.88 -4.37
CA GLN A 7 -1.16 -4.99 -3.41
C GLN A 7 -2.22 -4.13 -2.71
N ILE A 8 -2.00 -3.81 -1.44
CA ILE A 8 -2.93 -3.00 -0.65
C ILE A 8 -2.40 -1.58 -0.52
N ILE A 9 -3.24 -0.61 -0.88
CA ILE A 9 -3.01 0.81 -0.72
C ILE A 9 -4.05 1.39 0.25
N LEU A 10 -3.59 1.92 1.37
CA LEU A 10 -4.41 2.59 2.37
C LEU A 10 -4.50 4.08 2.02
N THR A 11 -5.66 4.51 1.50
CA THR A 11 -5.86 5.89 1.03
C THR A 11 -6.44 6.80 2.11
N LYS A 12 -6.49 8.11 1.83
CA LYS A 12 -7.09 9.15 2.68
C LYS A 12 -6.41 9.29 4.04
N ALA A 13 -5.08 9.13 4.08
CA ALA A 13 -4.29 9.26 5.29
C ALA A 13 -4.45 10.65 5.96
N ASP A 14 -4.81 11.67 5.19
CA ASP A 14 -5.15 13.02 5.68
C ASP A 14 -6.31 13.06 6.68
N LYS A 15 -7.16 12.02 6.71
CA LYS A 15 -8.29 11.92 7.64
C LYS A 15 -7.93 11.23 8.97
N LEU A 16 -6.72 10.71 9.07
CA LEU A 16 -6.24 10.00 10.26
C LEU A 16 -5.45 10.95 11.16
N LYS A 17 -5.50 10.70 12.47
CA LYS A 17 -4.66 11.43 13.41
C LYS A 17 -3.21 10.98 13.27
N LYS A 18 -2.29 11.80 13.78
CA LYS A 18 -0.86 11.47 13.82
C LYS A 18 -0.63 10.09 14.45
N GLY A 19 0.07 9.22 13.74
CA GLY A 19 0.39 7.85 14.16
C GLY A 19 -0.71 6.79 13.93
N GLU A 20 -1.96 7.18 13.63
CA GLU A 20 -3.02 6.21 13.33
C GLU A 20 -2.77 5.49 12.00
N ALA A 21 -2.22 6.19 11.00
CA ALA A 21 -1.91 5.60 9.70
C ALA A 21 -0.85 4.49 9.80
N GLU A 22 0.21 4.71 10.58
CA GLU A 22 1.28 3.73 10.85
C GLU A 22 0.73 2.50 11.58
N LYS A 23 -0.15 2.74 12.57
CA LYS A 23 -0.83 1.65 13.29
C LYS A 23 -1.67 0.78 12.35
N VAL A 24 -2.53 1.39 11.54
CA VAL A 24 -3.39 0.64 10.59
C VAL A 24 -2.55 -0.08 9.54
N GLN A 25 -1.45 0.50 9.08
CA GLN A 25 -0.51 -0.15 8.17
C GLN A 25 0.10 -1.42 8.79
N ALA A 26 0.58 -1.34 10.04
CA ALA A 26 1.16 -2.48 10.76
C ALA A 26 0.12 -3.58 11.03
N GLU A 27 -1.10 -3.20 11.41
CA GLU A 27 -2.22 -4.14 11.59
C GLU A 27 -2.57 -4.84 10.27
N THR A 28 -2.59 -4.10 9.16
CA THR A 28 -2.88 -4.64 7.83
C THR A 28 -1.80 -5.63 7.39
N LEU A 29 -0.52 -5.30 7.57
CA LEU A 29 0.61 -6.20 7.29
C LEU A 29 0.49 -7.51 8.08
N THR A 30 0.14 -7.41 9.36
CA THR A 30 -0.08 -8.59 10.20
C THR A 30 -1.26 -9.44 9.69
N ALA A 31 -2.37 -8.80 9.30
CA ALA A 31 -3.57 -9.48 8.83
C ALA A 31 -3.38 -10.23 7.51
N ILE A 32 -2.47 -9.75 6.65
CA ILE A 32 -2.19 -10.38 5.35
C ILE A 32 -1.00 -11.34 5.36
N ALA A 33 -0.26 -11.46 6.46
CA ALA A 33 0.99 -12.25 6.53
C ALA A 33 0.83 -13.72 6.10
N LYS A 34 -0.37 -14.30 6.26
CA LYS A 34 -0.68 -15.70 5.86
C LYS A 34 -1.36 -15.81 4.49
N ARG A 35 -1.40 -14.73 3.69
CA ARG A 35 -2.07 -14.69 2.38
C ARG A 35 -1.01 -14.67 1.26
N PRO A 36 -0.72 -15.81 0.60
CA PRO A 36 0.37 -15.89 -0.39
C PRO A 36 0.19 -14.98 -1.60
N ALA A 37 -1.05 -14.63 -1.94
CA ALA A 37 -1.37 -13.73 -3.06
C ALA A 37 -1.22 -12.24 -2.71
N ALA A 38 -1.09 -11.90 -1.42
CA ALA A 38 -0.89 -10.52 -0.99
C ALA A 38 0.58 -10.14 -1.16
N PHE A 39 0.83 -9.05 -1.87
CA PHE A 39 2.16 -8.48 -1.98
C PHE A 39 2.67 -8.04 -0.59
N PRO A 40 3.95 -8.26 -0.25
CA PRO A 40 4.45 -8.09 1.13
C PRO A 40 4.61 -6.63 1.59
N ALA A 41 4.12 -5.66 0.82
CA ALA A 41 4.17 -4.24 1.15
C ALA A 41 2.76 -3.62 1.14
N VAL A 42 2.50 -2.75 2.12
CA VAL A 42 1.28 -1.94 2.24
C VAL A 42 1.68 -0.48 2.19
N ILE A 43 1.15 0.30 1.24
CA ILE A 43 1.48 1.72 1.08
C ILE A 43 0.34 2.57 1.65
N VAL A 44 0.69 3.67 2.31
CA VAL A 44 -0.25 4.66 2.84
C VAL A 44 -0.18 5.90 1.96
N THR A 45 -1.33 6.44 1.54
CA THR A 45 -1.39 7.63 0.67
C THR A 45 -2.50 8.61 1.06
N SER A 46 -2.33 9.87 0.68
CA SER A 46 -3.41 10.86 0.57
C SER A 46 -3.39 11.46 -0.83
N ALA A 47 -4.44 11.19 -1.62
CA ALA A 47 -4.59 11.84 -2.92
C ALA A 47 -4.84 13.35 -2.80
N GLU A 48 -5.46 13.78 -1.70
CA GLU A 48 -5.77 15.20 -1.43
C GLU A 48 -4.50 16.00 -1.09
N LYS A 49 -3.59 15.42 -0.30
CA LYS A 49 -2.35 16.07 0.12
C LYS A 49 -1.15 15.75 -0.76
N GLY A 50 -1.25 14.70 -1.57
CA GLY A 50 -0.15 14.18 -2.39
C GLY A 50 0.80 13.25 -1.63
N ASP A 51 0.59 13.04 -0.32
CA ASP A 51 1.42 12.17 0.51
C ASP A 51 1.41 10.73 0.00
N GLY A 52 2.57 10.10 -0.10
CA GLY A 52 2.73 8.71 -0.53
C GLY A 52 2.53 8.47 -2.04
N MET A 53 2.15 9.50 -2.81
CA MET A 53 1.91 9.37 -4.25
C MET A 53 3.20 9.13 -5.07
N PRO A 54 4.34 9.78 -4.78
CA PRO A 54 5.61 9.44 -5.43
C PRO A 54 6.01 7.98 -5.21
N GLU A 55 5.88 7.50 -3.97
CA GLU A 55 6.19 6.12 -3.58
C GLU A 55 5.26 5.13 -4.27
N LEU A 56 3.95 5.42 -4.33
CA LEU A 56 2.98 4.60 -5.05
C LEU A 56 3.31 4.48 -6.54
N ARG A 57 3.71 5.58 -7.20
CA ARG A 57 4.07 5.55 -8.62
C ARG A 57 5.34 4.73 -8.85
N ALA A 58 6.36 4.94 -8.02
CA ALA A 58 7.60 4.17 -8.08
C ALA A 58 7.37 2.67 -7.84
N GLU A 59 6.47 2.33 -6.92
CA GLU A 59 6.07 0.96 -6.63
C GLU A 59 5.39 0.28 -7.83
N ILE A 60 4.44 0.96 -8.46
CA ILE A 60 3.75 0.44 -9.64
C ILE A 60 4.77 0.17 -10.74
N MET A 61 5.63 1.14 -11.06
CA MET A 61 6.68 0.96 -12.06
C MET A 61 7.55 -0.27 -11.77
N ARG A 62 8.02 -0.42 -10.54
CA ARG A 62 8.85 -1.55 -10.12
C ARG A 62 8.14 -2.89 -10.21
N THR A 63 6.84 -2.94 -9.88
CA THR A 63 6.07 -4.20 -9.84
C THR A 63 5.53 -4.60 -11.20
N THR A 64 5.36 -3.65 -12.12
CA THR A 64 4.90 -3.90 -13.50
C THR A 64 6.02 -3.95 -14.53
N ASP A 65 7.28 -3.80 -14.10
CA ASP A 65 8.46 -3.79 -14.98
C ASP A 65 8.35 -2.71 -16.08
N VAL A 66 7.91 -1.52 -15.69
CA VAL A 66 7.79 -0.36 -16.60
C VAL A 66 8.91 0.61 -16.28
N ASP A 67 9.88 0.71 -17.19
CA ASP A 67 10.95 1.71 -17.17
C ASP A 67 10.51 3.00 -17.88
N LEU A 68 11.11 4.14 -17.51
CA LEU A 68 10.96 5.46 -18.16
C LEU A 68 12.09 5.69 -19.19
#